data_AF-A0AA37Q0U3-F1
#
_entry.id   AF-A0AA37Q0U3-F1
#
_cell.length_a   1.000
_cell.length_b   1.000
_cell.length_c   1.000
_cell.angle_alpha   90.00
_cell.angle_beta   90.00
_cell.angle_gamma   90.00
#
_symmetry.space_group_name_H-M   'P 1'
#
loop_
_entity.id
_entity.type
_entity.pdbx_description
1 polymer ?
#
loop_
_entity_poly.entity_id
_entity_poly.type
_entity_poly.pdbx_seq_one_letter_code
_entity_poly.pdbx_strand_id
1 'polypeptide(L)'
;MPPLALALRVVPAVLALVEVGVVLFVLHLMVSETMRARGYAAWRVRDTALTVPLLLVALAVAFGTINHGVARLAMDVWRGHPWAPHAAATLGVLVVALVVAAFGARAVRKLF
;
A
#
# COMPACT_ATOMS: atom_id res chain seq x y z
N MET A 1 -26.25 15.65 5.99
CA MET A 1 -24.79 15.85 5.82
C MET A 1 -24.14 14.74 4.97
N PRO A 2 -24.38 14.67 3.65
CA PRO A 2 -23.86 13.57 2.80
C PRO A 2 -22.40 13.67 2.28
N PRO A 3 -21.76 14.84 2.04
CA PRO A 3 -20.46 14.87 1.34
C PRO A 3 -19.28 14.34 2.18
N LEU A 4 -19.34 14.51 3.51
CA LEU A 4 -18.26 14.10 4.41
C LEU A 4 -18.10 12.58 4.47
N ALA A 5 -19.21 11.82 4.47
CA ALA A 5 -19.17 10.36 4.52
C ALA A 5 -18.59 9.74 3.25
N LEU A 6 -18.84 10.36 2.08
CA LEU A 6 -18.25 9.93 0.81
C LEU A 6 -16.74 10.25 0.78
N ALA A 7 -16.36 11.46 1.18
CA ALA A 7 -14.95 11.86 1.25
C ALA A 7 -14.12 10.92 2.14
N LEU A 8 -14.65 10.52 3.30
CA LEU A 8 -13.99 9.60 4.24
C LEU A 8 -13.81 8.16 3.71
N ARG A 9 -14.52 7.78 2.65
CA ARG A 9 -14.36 6.47 1.99
C ARG A 9 -13.44 6.55 0.80
N VAL A 10 -13.59 7.59 -0.01
CA VAL A 10 -12.89 7.74 -1.29
C VAL A 10 -11.46 8.25 -1.09
N VAL A 11 -11.26 9.26 -0.23
CA VAL A 11 -9.93 9.89 -0.06
C VAL A 11 -8.90 8.88 0.45
N PRO A 12 -9.15 8.06 1.49
CA PRO A 12 -8.17 7.07 1.94
C PRO A 12 -7.79 6.04 0.88
N ALA A 13 -8.78 5.61 0.07
CA ALA A 13 -8.55 4.65 -1.00
C ALA A 13 -7.71 5.26 -2.13
N VAL A 14 -8.02 6.49 -2.54
CA VAL A 14 -7.25 7.22 -3.56
C VAL A 14 -5.81 7.45 -3.10
N LEU A 15 -5.62 7.86 -1.85
CA LEU A 15 -4.28 8.02 -1.26
C LEU A 15 -3.49 6.72 -1.29
N ALA A 16 -4.12 5.61 -0.88
CA ALA A 16 -3.47 4.31 -0.90
C ALA A 16 -3.03 3.89 -2.32
N LEU A 17 -3.85 4.16 -3.34
CA LEU A 17 -3.50 3.89 -4.74
C LEU A 17 -2.32 4.76 -5.21
N VAL A 18 -2.28 6.04 -4.82
CA VAL A 18 -1.16 6.93 -5.12
C VAL A 18 0.12 6.42 -4.47
N GLU A 19 0.07 6.02 -3.20
CA GLU A 19 1.21 5.49 -2.45
C GLU A 19 1.74 4.19 -3.08
N VAL A 20 0.86 3.26 -3.45
CA VAL A 20 1.24 2.05 -4.20
C VAL A 20 1.90 2.40 -5.53
N GLY A 21 1.34 3.38 -6.26
CA GLY A 21 1.91 3.87 -7.52
C GLY A 21 3.33 4.42 -7.35
N VAL A 22 3.57 5.21 -6.29
CA VAL A 22 4.89 5.74 -5.95
C VAL A 22 5.87 4.60 -5.65
N VAL A 23 5.48 3.63 -4.82
CA VAL A 23 6.35 2.49 -4.49
C VAL A 23 6.66 1.66 -5.74
N LEU A 24 5.66 1.37 -6.58
CA LEU A 24 5.87 0.68 -7.85
C LEU A 24 6.83 1.43 -8.76
N PHE A 25 6.70 2.75 -8.85
CA PHE A 25 7.59 3.57 -9.66
C PHE A 25 9.04 3.52 -9.15
N VAL A 26 9.26 3.67 -7.85
CA VAL A 26 10.59 3.57 -7.23
C VAL A 26 11.20 2.18 -7.47
N LEU A 27 10.42 1.12 -7.27
CA LEU A 27 10.85 -0.25 -7.58
C LEU A 27 11.20 -0.42 -9.06
N HIS A 28 10.39 0.14 -9.96
CA HIS A 28 10.65 0.07 -11.39
C HIS A 28 11.96 0.77 -11.75
N LEU A 29 12.26 1.95 -11.20
CA LEU A 29 13.54 2.62 -11.45
C LEU A 29 14.71 1.72 -11.07
N MET A 30 14.71 1.17 -9.85
CA MET A 30 15.79 0.30 -9.35
C MET A 30 15.94 -0.99 -10.18
N VAL A 31 14.82 -1.65 -10.50
CA VAL A 31 14.83 -2.90 -11.27
C VAL A 31 15.19 -2.65 -12.73
N SER A 32 14.71 -1.55 -13.33
CA SER A 32 14.93 -1.24 -14.75
C SER A 32 16.41 -1.06 -15.06
N GLU A 33 17.17 -0.45 -14.16
CA GLU A 33 18.62 -0.29 -14.32
C GLU A 33 19.33 -1.66 -14.32
N THR A 34 18.97 -2.51 -13.37
CA THR A 34 19.50 -3.88 -13.27
C THR A 34 19.13 -4.72 -14.50
N MET A 35 17.89 -4.61 -14.99
CA MET A 35 17.41 -5.35 -16.15
C MET A 35 18.05 -4.86 -17.45
N ARG A 36 18.29 -3.55 -17.60
CA ARG A 36 19.06 -3.01 -18.72
C ARG A 36 20.49 -3.54 -18.73
N ALA A 37 21.16 -3.60 -17.57
CA ALA A 37 22.50 -4.17 -17.46
C ALA A 37 22.53 -5.67 -17.84
N ARG A 38 21.41 -6.39 -17.66
CA ARG A 38 21.23 -7.79 -18.08
C ARG A 38 20.77 -7.94 -19.54
N GLY A 39 20.71 -6.87 -20.32
CA GLY A 39 20.33 -6.89 -21.74
C GLY A 39 18.83 -6.72 -22.02
N TYR A 40 17.99 -6.54 -20.99
CA TYR A 40 16.56 -6.29 -21.15
C TYR A 40 16.25 -4.79 -21.26
N ALA A 41 16.67 -4.17 -22.37
CA ALA A 41 16.51 -2.73 -22.59
C ALA A 41 15.04 -2.26 -22.60
N ALA A 42 14.11 -3.13 -22.98
CA ALA A 42 12.69 -2.83 -23.13
C ALA A 42 11.85 -3.06 -21.86
N TRP A 43 12.47 -3.25 -20.68
CA TRP A 43 11.76 -3.53 -19.43
C TRP A 43 10.77 -2.41 -19.07
N ARG A 44 9.47 -2.74 -18.92
CA ARG A 44 8.39 -1.77 -18.68
C ARG A 44 7.90 -1.82 -17.23
N VAL A 45 7.19 -0.77 -16.79
CA VAL A 45 6.55 -0.73 -15.45
C VAL A 45 5.59 -1.90 -15.24
N ARG A 46 4.85 -2.30 -16.29
CA ARG A 46 3.98 -3.48 -16.26
C ARG A 46 4.74 -4.74 -15.87
N ASP A 47 5.96 -4.91 -16.36
CA ASP A 47 6.76 -6.10 -16.09
C ASP A 47 7.21 -6.11 -14.62
N THR A 48 7.64 -4.97 -14.09
CA THR A 48 7.89 -4.81 -12.64
C THR A 48 6.64 -5.11 -11.81
N ALA A 49 5.46 -4.65 -12.22
CA ALA A 49 4.24 -4.91 -11.47
C ALA A 49 3.86 -6.40 -11.44
N LEU A 50 4.05 -7.10 -12.57
CA LEU A 50 3.76 -8.53 -12.70
C LEU A 50 4.76 -9.42 -11.95
N THR A 51 5.98 -8.95 -11.68
CA THR A 51 6.96 -9.69 -10.88
C THR A 51 6.79 -9.51 -9.39
N VAL A 52 6.05 -8.47 -8.95
CA VAL A 52 5.89 -8.14 -7.53
C VAL A 52 4.42 -8.05 -7.06
N PRO A 53 3.46 -8.88 -7.56
CA PRO A 53 2.03 -8.68 -7.33
C PRO A 53 1.65 -8.81 -5.85
N LEU A 54 2.26 -9.76 -5.15
CA LEU A 54 2.01 -10.03 -3.74
C LEU A 54 2.48 -8.87 -2.85
N LEU A 55 3.59 -8.21 -3.23
CA LEU A 55 4.08 -7.00 -2.58
C LEU A 55 3.11 -5.83 -2.81
N LEU A 56 2.65 -5.63 -4.05
CA LEU A 56 1.73 -4.52 -4.37
C LEU A 56 0.38 -4.66 -3.67
N VAL A 57 -0.19 -5.88 -3.64
CA VAL A 57 -1.45 -6.14 -2.94
C VAL A 57 -1.28 -5.90 -1.43
N ALA A 58 -0.18 -6.39 -0.84
CA ALA A 58 0.09 -6.18 0.58
C ALA A 58 0.27 -4.71 0.93
N LEU A 59 0.98 -3.95 0.10
CA LEU A 59 1.14 -2.50 0.26
C LEU A 59 -0.19 -1.76 0.10
N ALA A 60 -1.02 -2.14 -0.87
CA ALA A 60 -2.35 -1.55 -1.04
C ALA A 60 -3.23 -1.75 0.20
N VAL A 61 -3.18 -2.95 0.80
CA VAL A 61 -3.89 -3.24 2.05
C VAL A 61 -3.29 -2.44 3.21
N ALA A 62 -1.97 -2.38 3.34
CA ALA A 62 -1.29 -1.64 4.41
C ALA A 62 -1.62 -0.15 4.35
N PHE A 63 -1.42 0.49 3.20
CA PHE A 63 -1.71 1.91 2.99
C PHE A 63 -3.21 2.21 3.12
N GLY A 64 -4.08 1.36 2.55
CA GLY A 64 -5.52 1.48 2.72
C GLY A 64 -5.94 1.41 4.19
N THR A 65 -5.33 0.51 4.96
CA THR A 65 -5.58 0.35 6.40
C THR A 65 -5.09 1.56 7.18
N ILE A 66 -3.90 2.08 6.89
CA ILE A 66 -3.35 3.28 7.55
C ILE A 66 -4.26 4.48 7.26
N ASN A 67 -4.53 4.77 6.00
CA ASN A 67 -5.32 5.92 5.59
C ASN A 67 -6.76 5.84 6.14
N HIS A 68 -7.37 4.65 6.09
CA HIS A 68 -8.71 4.45 6.65
C HIS A 68 -8.71 4.55 8.18
N GLY A 69 -7.71 3.96 8.84
CA GLY A 69 -7.56 4.00 10.29
C GLY A 69 -7.38 5.43 10.82
N VAL A 70 -6.52 6.22 10.18
CA VAL A 70 -6.33 7.65 10.51
C VAL A 70 -7.63 8.43 10.34
N ALA A 71 -8.33 8.26 9.20
CA ALA A 71 -9.59 8.94 8.94
C ALA A 71 -10.67 8.54 9.96
N ARG A 72 -10.74 7.26 10.34
CA ARG A 72 -11.70 6.76 11.32
C ARG A 72 -11.40 7.26 12.73
N LEU A 73 -10.13 7.23 13.14
CA LEU A 73 -9.70 7.70 14.45
C LEU A 73 -10.01 9.20 14.62
N ALA A 74 -9.75 10.02 13.60
CA ALA A 74 -10.09 11.44 13.62
C ALA A 74 -11.61 11.67 13.83
N MET A 75 -12.45 10.83 13.23
CA MET A 75 -13.91 10.89 13.40
C MET A 75 -14.38 10.41 14.76
N ASP A 76 -13.78 9.36 15.31
CA ASP A 76 -14.12 8.87 16.64
C ASP A 76 -13.74 9.90 17.71
N VAL A 77 -12.58 10.55 17.58
CA VAL A 77 -12.16 11.66 18.45
C VAL A 77 -13.13 12.84 18.34
N TRP A 78 -13.50 13.24 17.11
CA TRP A 78 -14.46 14.35 16.90
C TRP A 78 -15.84 14.08 17.50
N ARG A 79 -16.29 12.82 17.50
CA ARG A 79 -17.59 12.43 18.07
C ARG A 79 -17.54 12.07 19.56
N GLY A 80 -16.36 12.00 20.17
CA GLY A 80 -16.19 11.55 21.56
C GLY A 80 -16.42 10.04 21.77
N HIS A 81 -16.28 9.24 20.72
CA HIS A 81 -16.47 7.78 20.79
C HIS A 81 -15.18 7.07 21.26
N PRO A 82 -15.30 5.91 21.94
CA PRO A 82 -14.14 5.10 22.30
C PRO A 82 -13.42 4.57 21.05
N TRP A 83 -12.17 4.98 20.87
CA TRP A 83 -11.35 4.73 19.67
C TRP A 83 -10.44 3.49 19.78
N ALA A 84 -10.22 2.97 21.00
CA ALA A 84 -9.31 1.86 21.26
C ALA A 84 -9.60 0.57 20.45
N PRO A 85 -10.87 0.13 20.28
CA PRO A 85 -11.17 -1.07 19.50
C PRO A 85 -10.84 -0.91 18.00
N HIS A 86 -11.15 0.25 17.42
CA HIS A 86 -10.85 0.54 16.02
C HIS A 86 -9.33 0.65 15.79
N ALA A 87 -8.59 1.26 16.72
CA ALA A 87 -7.14 1.34 16.65
C ALA A 87 -6.50 -0.06 16.68
N ALA A 88 -6.96 -0.95 17.57
CA ALA A 88 -6.47 -2.32 17.66
C ALA A 88 -6.74 -3.13 16.37
N ALA A 89 -7.95 -3.03 15.80
CA ALA A 89 -8.27 -3.70 14.54
C ALA A 89 -7.42 -3.18 13.37
N THR A 90 -7.22 -1.86 13.29
CA THR A 90 -6.38 -1.21 12.28
C THR A 90 -4.93 -1.69 12.39
N LEU A 91 -4.39 -1.74 13.61
CA LEU A 91 -3.03 -2.22 13.87
C LEU A 91 -2.87 -3.69 13.47
N GLY A 92 -3.86 -4.53 13.78
CA GLY A 92 -3.84 -5.96 13.42
C GLY A 92 -3.76 -6.17 11.91
N VAL A 93 -4.62 -5.49 11.13
CA VAL A 93 -4.60 -5.58 9.66
C VAL A 93 -3.29 -5.04 9.10
N LEU A 94 -2.76 -3.95 9.66
CA LEU A 94 -1.48 -3.38 9.24
C LEU A 94 -0.33 -4.38 9.46
N VAL A 95 -0.25 -5.02 10.62
CA VAL A 95 0.79 -6.02 10.92
C VAL A 95 0.73 -7.18 9.93
N VAL A 96 -0.47 -7.73 9.67
CA VAL A 96 -0.63 -8.80 8.68
C VAL A 96 -0.18 -8.35 7.30
N ALA A 97 -0.59 -7.15 6.87
CA ALA A 97 -0.20 -6.61 5.57
C ALA A 97 1.32 -6.41 5.45
N LEU A 98 1.98 -5.91 6.50
CA LEU A 98 3.45 -5.75 6.53
C LEU A 98 4.18 -7.09 6.48
N VAL A 99 3.68 -8.13 7.15
CA VAL A 99 4.24 -9.48 7.07
C VAL A 99 4.16 -10.00 5.64
N VAL A 100 3.00 -9.89 4.99
CA VAL A 100 2.82 -10.30 3.59
C VAL A 100 3.71 -9.49 2.66
N ALA A 101 3.85 -8.18 2.89
CA ALA A 101 4.73 -7.31 2.13
C ALA A 101 6.21 -7.73 2.29
N ALA A 102 6.65 -8.09 3.50
CA ALA A 102 8.00 -8.57 3.74
C ALA A 102 8.27 -9.90 3.02
N PHE A 103 7.32 -10.83 3.00
CA PHE A 103 7.40 -12.06 2.20
C PHE A 103 7.47 -11.76 0.70
N GLY A 104 6.62 -10.84 0.21
CA GLY A 104 6.64 -10.36 -1.16
C GLY A 104 8.02 -9.78 -1.53
N ALA A 105 8.53 -8.83 -0.74
CA ALA A 105 9.84 -8.21 -0.95
C ALA A 105 10.98 -9.25 -0.93
N ARG A 106 10.92 -10.25 -0.04
CA ARG A 106 11.90 -11.34 -0.02
C ARG A 106 11.83 -12.21 -1.27
N ALA A 107 10.65 -12.46 -1.82
CA ALA A 107 10.51 -13.19 -3.08
C ALA A 107 11.12 -12.40 -4.24
N VAL A 108 10.85 -11.09 -4.31
CA VAL A 108 11.44 -10.19 -5.31
C VAL A 108 12.97 -10.20 -5.25
N ARG A 109 13.55 -10.09 -4.05
CA ARG A 109 15.01 -10.17 -3.84
C ARG A 109 15.65 -11.49 -4.27
N LYS A 110 14.89 -12.56 -4.45
CA LYS A 110 15.42 -13.84 -4.96
C LYS A 110 15.34 -13.94 -6.48
N LEU A 111 14.49 -13.13 -7.12
CA LEU A 111 14.30 -13.11 -8.56
C LEU A 111 15.32 -12.22 -9.27
N PHE A 112 15.85 -11.22 -8.57
CA PHE A 112 16.82 -10.24 -9.08
C PHE A 112 18.12 -10.33 -8.30
#